data_AF-A0ABD2LLU1-F1
#
_entry.id   AF-A0ABD2LLU1-F1
#
_cell.length_a   1.000
_cell.length_b   1.000
_cell.length_c   1.000
_cell.angle_alpha   90.00
_cell.angle_beta   90.00
_cell.angle_gamma   90.00
#
_symmetry.space_group_name_H-M   'P 1'
#
loop_
_entity.id
_entity.type
_entity.pdbx_description
1 polymer ?
#
loop_
_entity_poly.entity_id
_entity_poly.type
_entity_poly.pdbx_seq_one_letter_code
_entity_poly.pdbx_strand_id
1 'polypeptide(L)'
;MEENERPAFAAESGQSVLFLHSGDWVSARELATRRFFCSAFRLALAVFVSVQLRHFLFSPVWMHGYLWSLNQFAVSEQGSMGADKSALSLLEQQMAQVGFWEHATHGIFCTLAVRLLLHCAGFSRQQKSVWALFRLAFFSGMANGLARTVQMRQRLLPCVHECFCGVAAVFLLGLCLTLRNPWEGQREKNGTKKTQ
;
A
#
# COMPACT_ATOMS: atom_id res chain seq x y z
N MET A 1 -37.40 -19.01 27.15
CA MET A 1 -38.20 -17.77 27.21
C MET A 1 -37.46 -16.75 28.08
N GLU A 2 -36.28 -16.31 27.64
CA GLU A 2 -35.49 -15.24 28.30
C GLU A 2 -34.95 -14.27 27.22
N GLU A 3 -35.84 -13.84 26.33
CA GLU A 3 -35.45 -13.07 25.15
C GLU A 3 -36.43 -11.91 24.95
N ASN A 4 -36.49 -10.94 25.87
CA ASN A 4 -37.03 -9.61 25.53
C ASN A 4 -36.82 -8.43 26.51
N GLU A 5 -35.95 -8.48 27.51
CA GLU A 5 -35.89 -7.38 28.50
C GLU A 5 -34.81 -6.32 28.26
N ARG A 6 -33.91 -6.50 27.29
CA ARG A 6 -32.78 -5.58 27.07
C ARG A 6 -32.90 -4.50 25.97
N PRO A 7 -34.02 -4.30 25.23
CA PRO A 7 -34.15 -3.10 24.42
C PRO A 7 -34.42 -1.83 25.25
N ALA A 8 -34.77 -1.93 26.55
CA ALA A 8 -35.10 -0.78 27.39
C ALA A 8 -33.86 -0.01 27.91
N PHE A 9 -32.79 -0.71 28.31
CA PHE A 9 -31.63 -0.08 28.97
C PHE A 9 -30.76 0.77 28.01
N ALA A 10 -30.72 0.41 26.73
CA ALA A 10 -30.01 1.18 25.71
C ALA A 10 -30.77 2.45 25.29
N ALA A 11 -32.09 2.47 25.43
CA ALA A 11 -32.91 3.64 25.14
C ALA A 11 -32.79 4.72 26.24
N GLU A 12 -32.61 4.32 27.50
CA GLU A 12 -32.48 5.25 28.63
C GLU A 12 -31.10 5.96 28.71
N SER A 13 -30.04 5.37 28.15
CA SER A 13 -28.68 5.91 28.27
C SER A 13 -28.24 6.82 27.12
N GLY A 14 -29.07 7.02 26.10
CA GLY A 14 -28.75 7.86 24.93
C GLY A 14 -27.55 7.38 24.10
N GLN A 15 -27.03 6.18 24.38
CA GLN A 15 -25.88 5.62 23.67
C GLN A 15 -26.35 4.84 22.44
N SER A 16 -25.84 5.24 21.27
CA SER A 16 -26.06 4.51 20.02
C SER A 16 -25.28 3.18 20.05
N VAL A 17 -25.95 2.12 20.47
CA VAL A 17 -25.37 0.76 20.45
C VAL A 17 -25.55 0.16 19.06
N LEU A 18 -24.48 -0.41 18.50
CA LEU A 18 -24.46 -0.94 17.13
C LEU A 18 -24.27 -2.46 17.18
N PHE A 19 -25.24 -3.19 16.62
CA PHE A 19 -25.30 -4.66 16.68
C PHE A 19 -24.27 -5.29 15.72
N LEU A 20 -23.39 -6.15 16.25
CA LEU A 20 -22.52 -7.04 15.47
C LEU A 20 -23.14 -8.44 15.36
N HIS A 21 -22.91 -9.13 14.25
CA HIS A 21 -23.50 -10.46 13.96
C HIS A 21 -23.08 -11.56 14.97
N SER A 22 -22.08 -11.32 15.83
CA SER A 22 -21.68 -12.24 16.91
C SER A 22 -22.58 -12.18 18.16
N GLY A 23 -23.58 -11.29 18.19
CA GLY A 23 -24.42 -11.08 19.38
C GLY A 23 -23.80 -10.15 20.42
N ASP A 24 -22.60 -9.62 20.15
CA ASP A 24 -21.90 -8.71 21.05
C ASP A 24 -22.34 -7.25 20.86
N TRP A 25 -22.59 -6.58 21.98
CA TRP A 25 -22.92 -5.17 22.04
C TRP A 25 -21.64 -4.34 22.11
N VAL A 26 -21.36 -3.55 21.07
CA VAL A 26 -20.17 -2.69 21.01
C VAL A 26 -20.62 -1.22 21.00
N SER A 27 -20.03 -0.42 21.89
CA SER A 27 -20.31 1.01 21.95
C SER A 27 -19.80 1.73 20.69
N ALA A 28 -20.44 2.84 20.29
CA ALA A 28 -19.99 3.63 19.14
C ALA A 28 -18.54 4.11 19.28
N ARG A 29 -18.10 4.43 20.51
CA ARG A 29 -16.71 4.83 20.81
C ARG A 29 -15.74 3.68 20.59
N GLU A 30 -16.05 2.50 21.11
CA GLU A 30 -15.22 1.32 20.92
C GLU A 30 -15.09 0.95 19.44
N LEU A 31 -16.19 1.03 18.67
CA LEU A 31 -16.16 0.80 17.23
C LEU A 31 -15.28 1.82 16.49
N ALA A 32 -15.35 3.11 16.88
CA ALA A 32 -14.48 4.15 16.33
C ALA A 32 -13.00 3.88 16.63
N THR A 33 -12.68 3.50 17.86
CA THR A 33 -11.32 3.14 18.29
C THR A 33 -10.79 1.92 17.53
N ARG A 34 -11.59 0.85 17.40
CA ARG A 34 -11.24 -0.34 16.61
C ARG A 34 -10.93 0.02 15.15
N ARG A 35 -11.74 0.90 14.54
CA ARG A 35 -11.51 1.39 13.16
C ARG A 35 -10.23 2.20 13.04
N PHE A 36 -9.96 3.08 14.01
CA PHE A 36 -8.74 3.86 14.04
C PHE A 36 -7.51 2.94 14.09
N PHE A 37 -7.49 1.96 15.00
CA PHE A 37 -6.40 0.98 15.09
C PHE A 37 -6.28 0.13 13.83
N CYS A 38 -7.39 -0.34 13.25
CA CYS A 38 -7.34 -1.08 11.98
C CYS A 38 -6.76 -0.23 10.84
N SER A 39 -7.18 1.03 10.72
CA SER A 39 -6.65 1.94 9.70
C SER A 39 -5.17 2.27 9.93
N ALA A 40 -4.77 2.51 11.18
CA ALA A 40 -3.37 2.77 11.55
C ALA A 40 -2.48 1.55 11.27
N PHE A 41 -2.95 0.36 11.63
CA PHE A 41 -2.25 -0.90 11.35
C PHE A 41 -2.08 -1.13 9.85
N ARG A 42 -3.13 -0.95 9.04
CA ARG A 42 -3.04 -1.05 7.57
C ARG A 42 -2.05 -0.06 6.98
N LEU A 43 -2.03 1.17 7.51
CA LEU A 43 -1.07 2.19 7.08
C LEU A 43 0.36 1.76 7.43
N ALA A 44 0.60 1.30 8.66
CA ALA A 44 1.91 0.82 9.09
C ALA A 44 2.38 -0.39 8.28
N LEU A 45 1.49 -1.35 8.02
CA LEU A 45 1.77 -2.51 7.17
C LEU A 45 2.09 -2.08 5.74
N ALA A 46 1.32 -1.14 5.17
CA ALA A 46 1.59 -0.63 3.84
C ALA A 46 2.95 0.08 3.76
N VAL A 47 3.30 0.91 4.75
CA VAL A 47 4.63 1.55 4.82
C VAL A 47 5.74 0.49 4.92
N PHE A 48 5.56 -0.51 5.78
CA PHE A 48 6.51 -1.62 5.90
C PHE A 48 6.70 -2.36 4.58
N VAL A 49 5.60 -2.75 3.92
CA VAL A 49 5.63 -3.39 2.60
C VAL A 49 6.28 -2.48 1.57
N SER A 50 6.03 -1.17 1.59
CA SER A 50 6.66 -0.22 0.65
C SER A 50 8.18 -0.19 0.80
N VAL A 51 8.67 -0.19 2.04
CA VAL A 51 10.11 -0.16 2.34
C VAL A 51 10.75 -1.48 1.94
N GLN A 52 10.16 -2.61 2.36
CA GLN A 52 10.66 -3.95 2.04
C GLN A 52 10.65 -4.25 0.54
N LEU A 53 9.58 -3.88 -0.16
CA LEU A 53 9.46 -4.08 -1.60
C LEU A 53 10.57 -3.33 -2.35
N ARG A 54 10.91 -2.12 -1.92
CA ARG A 54 12.02 -1.36 -2.51
C ARG A 54 13.36 -1.99 -2.20
N HIS A 55 13.62 -2.37 -0.95
CA HIS A 55 14.86 -3.05 -0.60
C HIS A 55 15.03 -4.36 -1.36
N PHE A 56 13.96 -5.14 -1.52
CA PHE A 56 14.00 -6.38 -2.29
C PHE A 56 14.26 -6.10 -3.77
N LEU A 57 13.46 -5.22 -4.40
CA LEU A 57 13.49 -5.01 -5.85
C LEU A 57 14.75 -4.31 -6.36
N PHE A 58 15.36 -3.45 -5.55
CA PHE A 58 16.50 -2.65 -5.98
C PHE A 58 17.83 -3.08 -5.36
N SER A 59 17.81 -4.07 -4.45
CA SER A 59 19.05 -4.57 -3.86
C SER A 59 19.83 -5.41 -4.87
N PRO A 60 21.12 -5.08 -5.12
CA PRO A 60 22.00 -5.86 -5.97
C PRO A 60 22.36 -7.22 -5.39
N VAL A 61 21.98 -7.51 -4.13
CA VAL A 61 22.07 -8.86 -3.56
C VAL A 61 21.16 -9.83 -4.32
N TRP A 62 20.03 -9.35 -4.86
CA TRP A 62 19.12 -10.16 -5.66
C TRP A 62 19.43 -9.99 -7.15
N MET A 63 19.28 -11.07 -7.92
CA MET A 63 19.67 -11.10 -9.34
C MET A 63 19.00 -10.00 -10.19
N HIS A 64 17.73 -9.68 -9.94
CA HIS A 64 17.01 -8.63 -10.68
C HIS A 64 17.52 -7.23 -10.31
N GLY A 65 17.77 -6.97 -9.03
CA GLY A 65 18.36 -5.71 -8.56
C GLY A 65 19.81 -5.55 -9.02
N TYR A 66 20.56 -6.66 -9.13
CA TYR A 66 21.92 -6.67 -9.68
C TYR A 66 21.92 -6.26 -11.16
N LEU A 67 21.07 -6.91 -11.96
CA LEU A 67 20.90 -6.59 -13.38
C LEU A 67 20.44 -5.14 -13.60
N TRP A 68 19.53 -4.64 -12.75
CA TRP A 68 19.12 -3.25 -12.77
C TRP A 68 20.30 -2.30 -12.46
N SER A 69 21.09 -2.62 -11.43
CA SER A 69 22.22 -1.80 -10.97
C SER A 69 23.33 -1.72 -12.02
N LEU A 70 23.62 -2.82 -12.72
CA LEU A 70 24.60 -2.88 -13.81
C LEU A 70 24.21 -2.05 -15.04
N ASN A 71 22.90 -1.88 -15.26
CA ASN A 71 22.37 -1.18 -16.43
C ASN A 71 22.07 0.31 -16.16
N GLN A 72 22.46 0.82 -14.99
CA GLN A 72 22.37 2.24 -14.70
C GLN A 72 23.42 3.03 -15.47
N PHE A 73 23.01 4.19 -16.01
CA PHE A 73 23.87 5.07 -16.79
C PHE A 73 25.14 5.49 -16.01
N ALA A 74 24.99 5.79 -14.71
CA ALA A 74 26.09 6.20 -13.83
C ALA A 74 27.19 5.15 -13.66
N VAL A 75 26.88 3.85 -13.79
CA VAL A 75 27.87 2.78 -13.69
C VAL A 75 28.64 2.61 -15.00
N SER A 76 28.01 2.92 -16.14
CA SER A 76 28.60 2.78 -17.48
C SER A 76 29.55 3.93 -17.86
N GLU A 77 29.39 5.11 -17.28
CA GLU A 77 30.19 6.30 -17.61
C GLU A 77 31.58 6.28 -16.94
N GLN A 78 31.73 5.52 -15.85
CA GLN A 78 33.00 5.32 -15.13
C GLN A 78 34.00 4.38 -15.82
N GLY A 79 33.80 4.04 -17.10
CA GLY A 79 34.78 3.34 -17.95
C GLY A 79 34.98 1.84 -17.67
N SER A 80 34.53 1.33 -16.53
CA SER A 80 34.46 -0.10 -16.24
C SER A 80 33.05 -0.58 -16.59
N MET A 81 32.92 -1.56 -17.48
CA MET A 81 31.67 -2.32 -17.54
C MET A 81 31.43 -2.82 -16.11
N GLY A 82 30.32 -2.42 -15.50
CA GLY A 82 29.99 -2.81 -14.12
C GLY A 82 30.00 -4.33 -13.86
N ALA A 83 30.15 -5.15 -14.91
CA ALA A 83 30.39 -6.58 -14.86
C ALA A 83 31.55 -7.00 -13.93
N ASP A 84 32.57 -6.14 -13.75
CA ASP A 84 33.69 -6.43 -12.83
C ASP A 84 33.35 -6.09 -11.36
N LYS A 85 32.23 -5.39 -11.12
CA LYS A 85 31.78 -5.01 -9.78
C LYS A 85 30.96 -6.13 -9.15
N SER A 86 31.40 -6.58 -7.98
CA SER A 86 30.64 -7.53 -7.16
C SER A 86 29.32 -6.92 -6.69
N ALA A 87 28.31 -7.76 -6.47
CA ALA A 87 27.02 -7.35 -5.90
C ALA A 87 27.18 -6.60 -4.56
N LEU A 88 28.15 -7.01 -3.74
CA LEU A 88 28.47 -6.37 -2.47
C LEU A 88 29.00 -4.95 -2.68
N SER A 89 29.93 -4.75 -3.62
CA SER A 89 30.48 -3.41 -3.90
C SER A 89 29.42 -2.43 -4.43
N LEU A 90 28.45 -2.92 -5.21
CA LEU A 90 27.32 -2.13 -5.66
C LEU A 90 26.37 -1.80 -4.51
N LEU A 91 26.14 -2.74 -3.60
CA LEU A 91 25.33 -2.52 -2.41
C LEU A 91 25.95 -1.44 -1.52
N GLU A 92 27.24 -1.55 -1.24
CA GLU A 92 27.99 -0.57 -0.44
C GLU A 92 27.93 0.83 -1.09
N GLN A 93 28.10 0.91 -2.40
CA GLN A 93 27.97 2.16 -3.15
C GLN A 93 26.55 2.77 -3.02
N GLN A 94 25.50 1.95 -3.09
CA GLN A 94 24.12 2.41 -2.93
C GLN A 94 23.83 2.86 -1.49
N MET A 95 24.30 2.11 -0.49
CA MET A 95 24.12 2.44 0.93
C MET A 95 24.91 3.68 1.35
N ALA A 96 26.04 3.97 0.69
CA ALA A 96 26.79 5.20 0.88
C ALA A 96 26.07 6.44 0.34
N GLN A 97 25.19 6.27 -0.66
CA GLN A 97 24.46 7.37 -1.28
C GLN A 97 23.11 7.67 -0.63
N VAL A 98 22.41 6.64 -0.13
CA VAL A 98 21.05 6.79 0.40
C VAL A 98 20.94 6.10 1.75
N GLY A 99 20.58 6.88 2.77
CA GLY A 99 20.43 6.41 4.14
C GLY A 99 19.13 5.65 4.39
N PHE A 100 19.07 4.87 5.47
CA PHE A 100 17.85 4.17 5.90
C PHE A 100 16.65 5.12 6.06
N TRP A 101 16.88 6.30 6.65
CA TRP A 101 15.83 7.30 6.88
C TRP A 101 15.25 7.88 5.59
N GLU A 102 16.05 8.00 4.54
CA GLU A 102 15.59 8.46 3.22
C GLU A 102 14.71 7.39 2.56
N HIS A 103 15.10 6.11 2.68
CA HIS A 103 14.26 5.01 2.22
C HIS A 103 12.93 4.94 2.98
N ALA A 104 12.95 5.13 4.30
CA ALA A 104 11.75 5.13 5.14
C ALA A 104 10.81 6.31 4.80
N THR A 105 11.33 7.53 4.72
CA THR A 105 10.54 8.72 4.36
C THR A 105 9.94 8.58 2.95
N HIS A 106 10.71 8.10 1.98
CA HIS A 106 10.20 7.83 0.64
C HIS A 106 9.12 6.72 0.64
N GLY A 107 9.26 5.69 1.48
CA GLY A 107 8.23 4.65 1.64
C GLY A 107 6.90 5.21 2.19
N ILE A 108 6.99 6.14 3.14
CA ILE A 108 5.83 6.87 3.67
C ILE A 108 5.15 7.70 2.56
N PHE A 109 5.92 8.49 1.82
CA PHE A 109 5.38 9.30 0.71
C PHE A 109 4.72 8.45 -0.38
N CYS A 110 5.33 7.33 -0.77
CA CYS A 110 4.72 6.40 -1.72
C CYS A 110 3.38 5.86 -1.22
N THR A 111 3.33 5.46 0.05
CA THR A 111 2.11 4.92 0.65
C THR A 111 0.99 5.97 0.69
N LEU A 112 1.32 7.21 1.04
CA LEU A 112 0.36 8.32 1.01
C LEU A 112 -0.12 8.65 -0.41
N ALA A 113 0.77 8.63 -1.40
CA ALA A 113 0.41 8.85 -2.79
C ALA A 113 -0.55 7.77 -3.32
N VAL A 114 -0.29 6.49 -3.00
CA VAL A 114 -1.20 5.39 -3.34
C VAL A 114 -2.54 5.55 -2.62
N ARG A 115 -2.53 5.94 -1.34
CA ARG A 115 -3.78 6.21 -0.59
C ARG A 115 -4.61 7.32 -1.25
N LEU A 116 -3.97 8.39 -1.70
CA LEU A 116 -4.64 9.48 -2.42
C LEU A 116 -5.19 8.98 -3.77
N LEU A 117 -4.40 8.21 -4.52
CA LEU A 117 -4.83 7.63 -5.80
C LEU A 117 -6.08 6.75 -5.64
N LEU A 118 -6.11 5.90 -4.61
CA LEU A 118 -7.27 5.07 -4.28
C LEU A 118 -8.49 5.91 -3.88
N HIS A 119 -8.27 7.01 -3.16
CA HIS A 119 -9.33 7.94 -2.79
C HIS A 119 -9.95 8.60 -4.02
N CYS A 120 -9.12 9.13 -4.92
CA CYS A 120 -9.54 9.71 -6.21
C CYS A 120 -10.24 8.67 -7.10
N ALA A 121 -9.74 7.43 -7.11
CA ALA A 121 -10.36 6.32 -7.83
C ALA A 121 -11.65 5.79 -7.17
N GLY A 122 -12.08 6.33 -6.02
CA GLY A 122 -13.35 6.01 -5.40
C GLY A 122 -13.37 4.73 -4.55
N PHE A 123 -12.22 4.11 -4.28
CA PHE A 123 -12.11 2.93 -3.40
C PHE A 123 -12.53 3.22 -1.94
N SER A 124 -12.54 4.50 -1.53
CA SER A 124 -13.04 4.88 -0.21
C SER A 124 -14.57 4.83 -0.10
N ARG A 125 -15.29 5.01 -1.22
CA ARG A 125 -16.75 5.17 -1.23
C ARG A 125 -17.49 3.91 -1.65
N GLN A 126 -16.87 3.03 -2.43
CA GLN A 126 -17.49 1.84 -2.97
C GLN A 126 -16.55 0.63 -2.86
N GLN A 127 -17.14 -0.54 -2.57
CA GLN A 127 -16.46 -1.83 -2.68
C GLN A 127 -16.15 -2.09 -4.16
N LYS A 128 -14.87 -2.06 -4.53
CA LYS A 128 -14.41 -2.35 -5.89
C LYS A 128 -13.71 -3.70 -5.92
N SER A 129 -13.76 -4.36 -7.08
CA SER A 129 -13.10 -5.65 -7.27
C SER A 129 -11.58 -5.51 -7.27
N VAL A 130 -10.89 -6.60 -6.92
CA VAL A 130 -9.43 -6.72 -7.04
C VAL A 130 -8.97 -6.44 -8.47
N TRP A 131 -9.78 -6.78 -9.47
CA TRP A 131 -9.50 -6.47 -10.87
C TRP A 131 -9.44 -4.96 -11.15
N ALA A 132 -10.33 -4.17 -10.54
CA ALA A 132 -10.27 -2.71 -10.67
C ALA A 132 -9.00 -2.14 -10.04
N LEU A 133 -8.55 -2.73 -8.92
CA LEU A 133 -7.30 -2.36 -8.27
C LEU A 133 -6.09 -2.69 -9.16
N PHE A 134 -6.08 -3.88 -9.76
CA PHE A 134 -5.04 -4.29 -10.70
C PHE A 134 -4.96 -3.37 -11.91
N ARG A 135 -6.09 -3.00 -12.54
CA ARG A 135 -6.12 -2.05 -13.66
C ARG A 135 -5.57 -0.69 -13.25
N LEU A 136 -5.97 -0.16 -12.10
CA LEU A 136 -5.45 1.10 -11.59
C LEU A 136 -3.93 1.03 -11.41
N ALA A 137 -3.45 -0.02 -10.73
CA ALA A 137 -2.02 -0.25 -10.51
C ALA A 137 -1.23 -0.38 -11.81
N PHE A 138 -1.78 -1.08 -12.81
CA PHE A 138 -1.17 -1.23 -14.12
C PHE A 138 -0.97 0.14 -14.79
N PHE A 139 -2.03 0.93 -14.94
CA PHE A 139 -1.92 2.23 -15.63
C PHE A 139 -1.05 3.23 -14.86
N SER A 140 -1.24 3.37 -13.55
CA SER A 140 -0.44 4.31 -12.76
C SER A 140 1.01 3.87 -12.63
N GLY A 141 1.25 2.56 -12.48
CA GLY A 141 2.59 1.98 -12.35
C GLY A 141 3.39 2.10 -13.65
N MET A 142 2.76 1.80 -14.78
CA MET A 142 3.35 2.01 -16.11
C MET A 142 3.65 3.49 -16.36
N ALA A 143 2.70 4.40 -16.07
CA ALA A 143 2.92 5.83 -16.26
C ALA A 143 4.08 6.34 -15.40
N ASN A 144 4.17 5.90 -14.14
CA ASN A 144 5.27 6.27 -13.24
C ASN A 144 6.63 5.73 -13.70
N GLY A 145 6.69 4.46 -14.12
CA GLY A 145 7.91 3.85 -14.67
C GLY A 145 8.37 4.55 -15.95
N LEU A 146 7.46 4.84 -16.87
CA LEU A 146 7.77 5.58 -18.10
C LEU A 146 8.23 7.02 -17.80
N ALA A 147 7.57 7.73 -16.89
CA ALA A 147 8.00 9.08 -16.49
C ALA A 147 9.42 9.07 -15.92
N ARG A 148 9.74 8.09 -15.06
CA ARG A 148 11.06 7.97 -14.45
C ARG A 148 12.15 7.63 -15.48
N THR A 149 11.84 6.76 -16.43
CA THR A 149 12.80 6.35 -17.47
C THR A 149 13.13 7.49 -18.43
N VAL A 150 12.16 8.34 -18.75
CA VAL A 150 12.38 9.59 -19.51
C VAL A 150 13.25 10.56 -18.70
N GLN A 151 12.97 10.74 -17.40
CA GLN A 151 13.76 11.62 -16.54
C GLN A 151 15.23 11.17 -16.41
N MET A 152 15.45 9.86 -16.28
CA MET A 152 16.76 9.28 -16.02
C MET A 152 17.48 8.78 -17.28
N ARG A 153 16.89 8.98 -18.47
CA ARG A 153 17.39 8.48 -19.77
C ARG A 153 17.88 7.03 -19.71
N GLN A 154 17.04 6.17 -19.13
CA GLN A 154 17.42 4.79 -18.82
C GLN A 154 17.39 3.87 -20.06
N ARG A 155 18.17 2.79 -20.00
CA ARG A 155 18.11 1.69 -20.96
C ARG A 155 16.81 0.88 -20.81
N LEU A 156 16.48 0.07 -21.82
CA LEU A 156 15.22 -0.69 -21.88
C LEU A 156 15.02 -1.63 -20.67
N LEU A 157 16.06 -2.35 -20.23
CA LEU A 157 15.94 -3.32 -19.14
C LEU A 157 15.60 -2.64 -17.79
N PRO A 158 16.32 -1.58 -17.35
CA PRO A 158 15.89 -0.77 -16.20
C PRO A 158 14.48 -0.20 -16.34
N CYS A 159 14.09 0.20 -17.56
CA CYS A 159 12.75 0.72 -17.82
C CYS A 159 11.64 -0.30 -17.57
N VAL A 160 11.79 -1.52 -18.09
CA VAL A 160 10.83 -2.61 -17.86
C VAL A 160 10.79 -2.96 -16.37
N HIS A 161 11.95 -3.02 -15.71
CA HIS A 161 12.04 -3.30 -14.28
C HIS A 161 11.32 -2.23 -13.44
N GLU A 162 11.54 -0.95 -13.71
CA GLU A 162 10.88 0.14 -12.98
C GLU A 162 9.37 0.21 -13.23
N CYS A 163 8.92 -0.07 -14.46
CA CYS A 163 7.49 -0.23 -14.76
C CYS A 163 6.88 -1.35 -13.91
N PHE A 164 7.53 -2.51 -13.88
CA PHE A 164 7.08 -3.64 -13.05
C PHE A 164 7.05 -3.28 -11.57
N CYS A 165 8.09 -2.63 -11.04
CA CYS A 165 8.15 -2.15 -9.67
C CYS A 165 7.01 -1.18 -9.36
N GLY A 166 6.71 -0.24 -10.27
CA GLY A 166 5.62 0.71 -10.14
C GLY A 166 4.26 0.01 -10.04
N VAL A 167 4.00 -0.97 -10.91
CA VAL A 167 2.76 -1.75 -10.88
C VAL A 167 2.66 -2.57 -9.59
N ALA A 168 3.72 -3.30 -9.23
CA ALA A 168 3.77 -4.12 -8.01
C ALA A 168 3.56 -3.27 -6.75
N ALA A 169 4.21 -2.10 -6.67
CA ALA A 169 4.08 -1.20 -5.54
C ALA A 169 2.65 -0.67 -5.39
N VAL A 170 2.05 -0.13 -6.45
CA VAL A 170 0.67 0.39 -6.35
C VAL A 170 -0.31 -0.73 -6.02
N PHE A 171 -0.13 -1.93 -6.59
CA PHE A 171 -1.01 -3.06 -6.34
C PHE A 171 -0.91 -3.57 -4.89
N LEU A 172 0.30 -3.87 -4.39
CA LEU A 172 0.49 -4.43 -3.05
C LEU A 172 0.14 -3.42 -1.95
N LEU A 173 0.53 -2.16 -2.12
CA LEU A 173 0.15 -1.09 -1.19
C LEU A 173 -1.36 -0.87 -1.23
N GLY A 174 -1.94 -0.90 -2.42
CA GLY A 174 -3.38 -0.82 -2.59
C GLY A 174 -4.12 -1.96 -1.91
N LEU A 175 -3.60 -3.18 -2.00
CA LEU A 175 -4.16 -4.34 -1.32
C LEU A 175 -4.11 -4.15 0.20
N CYS A 176 -2.95 -3.78 0.76
CA CYS A 176 -2.80 -3.52 2.20
C CYS A 176 -3.78 -2.45 2.71
N LEU A 177 -4.01 -1.39 1.93
CA LEU A 177 -4.89 -0.29 2.31
C LEU A 177 -6.39 -0.60 2.10
N THR A 178 -6.73 -1.49 1.17
CA THR A 178 -8.12 -1.82 0.81
C THR A 178 -8.66 -3.10 1.43
N LEU A 179 -7.80 -3.95 2.01
CA LEU A 179 -8.19 -5.13 2.78
C LEU A 179 -9.10 -4.74 3.94
N ARG A 180 -10.41 -4.78 3.72
CA ARG A 180 -11.42 -4.52 4.75
C ARG A 180 -11.64 -5.77 5.59
N ASN A 181 -11.77 -5.56 6.90
CA ASN A 181 -12.18 -6.63 7.78
C ASN A 181 -13.69 -6.87 7.61
N PRO A 182 -14.17 -8.12 7.77
CA PRO A 182 -15.57 -8.48 7.50
C PRO A 182 -16.60 -7.65 8.29
N TRP A 183 -16.23 -7.15 9.48
CA TRP A 183 -17.06 -6.27 10.31
C TRP A 183 -17.23 -4.83 9.78
N GLU A 184 -16.42 -4.35 8.84
CA GLU A 184 -16.54 -2.99 8.29
C GLU A 184 -17.65 -2.87 7.23
N GLY A 185 -18.01 -3.97 6.54
CA GLY A 185 -19.01 -3.98 5.47
C GLY A 185 -20.47 -3.93 5.93
N GLN A 186 -20.75 -4.13 7.22
CA GLN A 186 -22.12 -4.29 7.71
C GLN A 186 -22.90 -2.97 7.87
N ARG A 187 -22.21 -1.81 7.91
CA ARG A 187 -22.87 -0.50 8.05
C ARG A 187 -23.51 0.01 6.75
N GLU A 188 -22.95 -0.34 5.58
CA GLU A 188 -23.53 0.06 4.29
C GLU A 188 -24.91 -0.58 4.07
N LYS A 189 -25.09 -1.85 4.48
CA LYS A 189 -26.37 -2.56 4.35
C LYS A 189 -27.43 -2.11 5.36
N ASN A 190 -27.04 -1.68 6.56
CA ASN A 190 -27.98 -1.21 7.58
C ASN A 190 -28.34 0.28 7.43
N GLY A 191 -27.49 1.09 6.78
CA GLY A 191 -27.80 2.49 6.48
C GLY A 191 -28.74 2.69 5.29
N THR A 192 -28.72 1.78 4.31
CA THR A 192 -29.61 1.83 3.14
C THR A 192 -31.02 1.30 3.41
N LYS A 193 -31.20 0.45 4.44
CA LYS A 193 -32.53 -0.02 4.85
C LYS A 193 -33.36 0.99 5.65
N LYS A 194 -32.80 2.14 6.03
CA LYS A 194 -33.53 3.20 6.75
C LYS A 194 -34.14 4.27 5.84
N THR A 195 -34.04 4.11 4.53
CA THR A 195 -34.52 5.09 3.53
C THR A 195 -35.55 4.54 2.54
N GLN A 196 -36.18 3.40 2.86
CA GLN A 196 -37.39 2.92 2.19
C GLN A 196 -38.54 2.84 3.17
#